data_AF-A0A934UDA2-F1
#
_entry.id   AF-A0A934UDA2-F1
#
_cell.length_a   1.000
_cell.length_b   1.000
_cell.length_c   1.000
_cell.angle_alpha   90.00
_cell.angle_beta   90.00
_cell.angle_gamma   90.00
#
_symmetry.space_group_name_H-M   'P 1'
#
loop_
_entity.id
_entity.type
_entity.pdbx_description
1 polymer ?
#
loop_
_entity_poly.entity_id
_entity_poly.type
_entity_poly.pdbx_seq_one_letter_code
_entity_poly.pdbx_strand_id
1 'polypeptide(L)'
;MTNHHLKKAQKEWAYHKYWVMGHSQYHYNQIRLLFKGNEWDTDKDDLFWSYIEDAKTLEPTKETLTTAFQHMWGYFKKEATSNEKVAYKTYIENAFFYQKELAQLIKELAVKYQKDYLFNSKFFDEGF
;
A
#
# COMPACT_ATOMS: atom_id res chain seq x y z
N MET A 1 17.69 -23.58 -2.16
CA MET A 1 16.74 -23.22 -1.08
C MET A 1 16.07 -21.87 -1.36
N THR A 2 15.56 -21.64 -2.58
CA THR A 2 15.31 -20.27 -3.07
C THR A 2 13.82 -19.92 -3.30
N ASN A 3 12.96 -20.91 -3.56
CA ASN A 3 11.56 -20.62 -3.96
C ASN A 3 10.61 -20.36 -2.77
N HIS A 4 10.79 -21.06 -1.65
CA HIS A 4 9.91 -20.92 -0.48
C HIS A 4 10.12 -19.58 0.26
N HIS A 5 11.38 -19.17 0.46
CA HIS A 5 11.69 -17.91 1.14
C HIS A 5 11.23 -16.69 0.32
N LEU A 6 11.46 -16.71 -0.99
CA LEU A 6 10.95 -15.66 -1.89
C LEU A 6 9.42 -15.54 -1.81
N LYS A 7 8.70 -16.67 -1.86
CA LYS A 7 7.22 -16.65 -1.76
C LYS A 7 6.73 -16.07 -0.44
N LYS A 8 7.39 -16.42 0.67
CA LYS A 8 7.10 -15.84 1.98
C LYS A 8 7.32 -14.33 1.96
N ALA A 9 8.49 -13.88 1.51
CA ALA A 9 8.82 -12.46 1.41
C ALA A 9 7.86 -11.69 0.49
N GLN A 10 7.44 -12.27 -0.63
CA GLN A 10 6.44 -11.67 -1.52
C GLN A 10 5.08 -11.50 -0.84
N LYS A 11 4.68 -12.46 0.01
CA LYS A 11 3.44 -12.37 0.79
C LYS A 11 3.54 -11.26 1.84
N GLU A 12 4.65 -11.21 2.59
CA GLU A 12 4.90 -10.12 3.55
C GLU A 12 4.92 -8.76 2.85
N TRP A 13 5.60 -8.67 1.71
CA TRP A 13 5.64 -7.43 0.96
C TRP A 13 4.25 -7.01 0.48
N ALA A 14 3.46 -7.93 -0.06
CA ALA A 14 2.09 -7.64 -0.48
C ALA A 14 1.24 -7.08 0.69
N TYR A 15 1.40 -7.62 1.89
CA TYR A 15 0.74 -7.15 3.10
C TYR A 15 1.18 -5.72 3.49
N HIS A 16 2.48 -5.44 3.50
CA HIS A 16 3.04 -4.14 3.93
C HIS A 16 3.01 -3.04 2.86
N LYS A 17 2.89 -3.39 1.58
CA LYS A 17 3.13 -2.52 0.42
C LYS A 17 2.50 -1.14 0.49
N TYR A 18 1.18 -1.07 0.70
CA TYR A 18 0.44 0.19 0.68
C TYR A 18 0.70 1.01 1.93
N TRP A 19 0.83 0.34 3.07
CA TRP A 19 1.18 0.95 4.34
C TRP A 19 2.54 1.66 4.21
N VAL A 20 3.59 0.95 3.76
CA VAL A 20 4.91 1.56 3.53
C VAL A 20 4.84 2.72 2.52
N MET A 21 4.03 2.62 1.47
CA MET A 21 3.85 3.73 0.51
C MET A 21 3.26 5.00 1.16
N GLY A 22 2.33 4.83 2.11
CA GLY A 22 1.73 5.95 2.84
C GLY A 22 2.67 6.60 3.85
N HIS A 23 3.67 5.88 4.35
CA HIS A 23 4.69 6.43 5.24
C HIS A 23 5.92 6.96 4.49
N SER A 24 6.37 6.28 3.42
CA SER A 24 7.57 6.67 2.69
C SER A 24 7.71 6.07 1.30
N GLN A 25 7.66 6.92 0.27
CA GLN A 25 7.92 6.53 -1.11
C GLN A 25 9.35 6.03 -1.34
N TYR A 26 10.32 6.54 -0.56
CA TYR A 26 11.71 6.08 -0.62
C TYR A 26 11.82 4.61 -0.21
N HIS A 27 11.32 4.24 0.97
CA HIS A 27 11.38 2.87 1.48
C HIS A 27 10.58 1.91 0.59
N TYR A 28 9.41 2.33 0.10
CA TYR A 28 8.67 1.56 -0.89
C TYR A 28 9.52 1.20 -2.11
N ASN A 29 10.27 2.16 -2.65
CA ASN A 29 11.13 1.94 -3.80
C ASN A 29 12.32 1.02 -3.46
N GLN A 30 12.96 1.20 -2.30
CA GLN A 30 14.06 0.33 -1.87
C GLN A 30 13.59 -1.13 -1.75
N ILE A 31 12.47 -1.37 -1.06
CA ILE A 31 11.90 -2.71 -0.92
C ILE A 31 11.56 -3.29 -2.30
N ARG A 32 10.93 -2.52 -3.19
CA ARG A 32 10.63 -2.97 -4.55
C ARG A 32 11.88 -3.40 -5.32
N LEU A 33 13.04 -2.77 -5.09
CA LEU A 33 14.31 -3.15 -5.72
C LEU A 33 14.86 -4.47 -5.17
N LEU A 34 14.65 -4.79 -3.89
CA LEU A 34 15.08 -6.08 -3.30
C LEU A 34 14.44 -7.29 -4.03
N PHE A 35 13.18 -7.15 -4.46
CA PHE A 35 12.46 -8.19 -5.21
C PHE A 35 12.83 -8.27 -6.69
N LYS A 36 13.67 -7.36 -7.22
CA LYS A 36 14.08 -7.39 -8.62
C LYS A 36 14.89 -8.66 -8.91
N GLY A 37 14.54 -9.36 -9.98
CA GLY A 37 15.21 -10.59 -10.39
C GLY A 37 14.69 -11.87 -9.72
N ASN A 38 13.74 -11.77 -8.78
CA ASN A 38 13.14 -12.93 -8.10
C ASN A 38 14.17 -13.85 -7.40
N GLU A 39 15.24 -13.25 -6.87
CA GLU A 39 16.22 -13.94 -6.03
C GLU A 39 16.12 -13.40 -4.62
N TRP A 40 16.08 -14.29 -3.63
CA TRP A 40 15.95 -13.96 -2.22
C TRP A 40 16.97 -14.72 -1.39
N ASP A 41 17.78 -13.95 -0.65
CA ASP A 41 18.82 -14.41 0.26
C ASP A 41 18.59 -13.77 1.65
N THR A 42 19.45 -14.13 2.60
CA THR A 42 19.35 -13.64 3.99
C THR A 42 19.58 -12.13 4.08
N ASP A 43 20.53 -11.59 3.31
CA ASP A 43 20.88 -10.17 3.36
C ASP A 43 19.72 -9.30 2.87
N LYS A 44 18.99 -9.74 1.83
CA LYS A 44 17.75 -9.10 1.39
C LYS A 44 16.63 -9.19 2.42
N ASP A 45 16.55 -10.28 3.17
CA ASP A 45 15.55 -10.44 4.25
C ASP A 45 15.79 -9.43 5.37
N ASP A 46 17.05 -9.27 5.80
CA ASP A 46 17.43 -8.30 6.83
C ASP A 46 17.19 -6.86 6.36
N LEU A 47 17.56 -6.53 5.13
CA LEU A 47 17.29 -5.21 4.54
C LEU A 47 15.79 -4.92 4.40
N PHE A 48 15.00 -5.93 4.01
CA PHE A 48 13.55 -5.80 3.89
C PHE A 48 12.91 -5.38 5.21
N TRP A 49 13.25 -6.05 6.32
CA TRP A 49 12.73 -5.71 7.63
C TRP A 49 13.28 -4.39 8.15
N SER A 50 14.56 -4.09 7.93
CA SER A 50 15.14 -2.78 8.28
C SER A 50 14.36 -1.63 7.63
N TYR A 51 14.06 -1.72 6.33
CA TYR A 51 13.28 -0.67 5.65
C TYR A 51 11.83 -0.56 6.14
N ILE A 52 11.22 -1.67 6.58
CA ILE A 52 9.88 -1.63 7.21
C ILE A 52 9.95 -0.92 8.56
N GLU A 53 10.94 -1.24 9.39
CA GLU A 53 11.11 -0.57 10.69
C GLU A 53 11.40 0.92 10.52
N ASP A 54 12.27 1.29 9.59
CA ASP A 54 12.57 2.69 9.28
C ASP A 54 11.29 3.44 8.85
N ALA A 55 10.47 2.83 7.98
CA ALA A 55 9.21 3.42 7.55
C ALA A 55 8.22 3.63 8.71
N LYS A 56 8.23 2.81 9.76
CA LYS A 56 7.39 2.98 10.98
C LYS A 56 7.74 4.19 11.81
N THR A 57 8.95 4.72 11.67
CA THR A 57 9.35 5.92 12.41
C THR A 57 8.86 7.22 11.75
N LEU A 58 8.28 7.13 10.55
CA LEU A 58 7.87 8.27 9.75
C LEU A 58 6.35 8.43 9.79
N GLU A 59 5.88 9.63 10.06
CA GLU A 59 4.44 9.94 9.98
C GLU A 59 4.00 10.16 8.52
N PRO A 60 2.79 9.72 8.13
CA PRO A 60 2.25 10.01 6.82
C PRO A 60 2.13 11.53 6.57
N THR A 61 2.47 11.96 5.35
CA THR A 61 2.26 13.34 4.90
C THR A 61 1.12 13.42 3.88
N LYS A 62 0.70 14.64 3.53
CA LYS A 62 -0.28 14.84 2.45
C LYS A 62 0.17 14.15 1.16
N GLU A 63 1.44 14.26 0.81
CA GLU A 63 2.02 13.75 -0.43
C GLU A 63 2.08 12.21 -0.45
N THR A 64 2.52 11.59 0.64
CA THR A 64 2.61 10.12 0.71
C THR A 64 1.22 9.48 0.79
N LEU A 65 0.30 10.05 1.57
CA LEU A 65 -1.10 9.62 1.59
C LEU A 65 -1.76 9.75 0.22
N THR A 66 -1.59 10.91 -0.44
CA THR A 66 -2.12 11.12 -1.80
C THR A 66 -1.59 10.05 -2.75
N THR A 67 -0.30 9.76 -2.69
CA THR A 67 0.34 8.74 -3.53
C THR A 67 -0.24 7.35 -3.27
N ALA A 68 -0.35 6.96 -1.99
CA ALA A 68 -0.89 5.66 -1.61
C ALA A 68 -2.35 5.48 -2.03
N PHE A 69 -3.19 6.48 -1.76
CA PHE A 69 -4.60 6.45 -2.16
C PHE A 69 -4.80 6.47 -3.67
N GLN A 70 -3.99 7.22 -4.43
CA GLN A 70 -4.02 7.18 -5.90
C GLN A 70 -3.65 5.79 -6.44
N HIS A 71 -2.68 5.13 -5.82
CA HIS A 71 -2.28 3.77 -6.22
C HIS A 71 -3.40 2.77 -5.96
N MET A 72 -4.03 2.84 -4.78
CA MET A 72 -5.18 1.98 -4.43
C MET A 72 -6.40 2.29 -5.30
N TRP A 73 -6.68 3.56 -5.59
CA TRP A 73 -7.75 3.97 -6.49
C TRP A 73 -7.59 3.44 -7.92
N GLY A 74 -6.35 3.23 -8.36
CA GLY A 74 -6.03 2.66 -9.67
C GLY A 74 -6.74 1.34 -9.96
N TYR A 75 -7.07 0.57 -8.92
CA TYR A 75 -7.78 -0.69 -9.02
C TYR A 75 -9.29 -0.57 -9.27
N PHE A 76 -9.90 0.57 -8.94
CA PHE A 76 -11.34 0.78 -9.01
C PHE A 76 -11.74 1.70 -10.15
N LYS A 77 -10.85 2.61 -10.58
CA LYS A 77 -11.20 3.73 -11.49
C LYS A 77 -11.95 3.35 -12.78
N LYS A 78 -11.76 2.13 -13.28
CA LYS A 78 -12.42 1.61 -14.50
C LYS A 78 -13.83 1.06 -14.23
N GLU A 79 -14.10 0.58 -13.03
CA GLU A 79 -15.34 -0.11 -12.64
C GLU A 79 -16.21 0.76 -11.70
N ALA A 80 -15.63 1.81 -11.11
CA ALA A 80 -16.30 2.74 -10.21
C ALA A 80 -17.43 3.52 -10.90
N THR A 81 -18.55 3.64 -10.19
CA THR A 81 -19.71 4.45 -10.57
C THR A 81 -19.37 5.93 -10.58
N SER A 82 -20.23 6.75 -11.20
CA SER A 82 -20.07 8.20 -11.22
C SER A 82 -20.04 8.80 -9.81
N ASN A 83 -20.86 8.29 -8.90
CA ASN A 83 -20.91 8.78 -7.51
C ASN A 83 -19.62 8.46 -6.75
N GLU A 84 -19.08 7.25 -6.90
CA GLU A 84 -17.80 6.85 -6.26
C GLU A 84 -16.62 7.66 -6.80
N LYS A 85 -16.61 7.95 -8.11
CA LYS A 85 -15.61 8.81 -8.75
C LYS A 85 -15.66 10.24 -8.19
N VAL A 86 -16.86 10.79 -8.00
CA VAL A 86 -17.05 12.11 -7.41
C VAL A 86 -16.57 12.12 -5.96
N ALA A 87 -17.00 11.16 -5.15
CA ALA A 87 -16.57 11.05 -3.75
C ALA A 87 -15.04 10.96 -3.62
N TYR A 88 -14.42 10.07 -4.40
CA TYR A 88 -12.96 9.95 -4.44
C TYR A 88 -12.28 11.27 -4.81
N LYS A 89 -12.76 11.96 -5.86
CA LYS A 89 -12.19 13.23 -6.31
C LYS A 89 -12.28 14.30 -5.22
N THR A 90 -13.41 14.40 -4.52
CA THR A 90 -13.59 15.34 -3.41
C THR A 90 -12.55 15.14 -2.32
N TYR A 91 -12.29 13.89 -1.93
CA TYR A 91 -11.39 13.63 -0.81
C TYR A 91 -9.90 13.69 -1.18
N ILE A 92 -9.52 13.23 -2.39
CA ILE A 92 -8.11 13.13 -2.77
C ILE A 92 -7.42 14.50 -2.91
N GLU A 93 -8.17 15.57 -3.20
CA GLU A 93 -7.63 16.94 -3.28
C GLU A 93 -7.01 17.41 -1.94
N ASN A 94 -7.48 16.86 -0.82
CA ASN A 94 -6.92 17.09 0.51
C ASN A 94 -6.83 15.80 1.33
N ALA A 95 -6.04 14.85 0.83
CA ALA A 95 -5.94 13.50 1.38
C ALA A 95 -5.55 13.44 2.86
N PHE A 96 -4.75 14.39 3.36
CA PHE A 96 -4.38 14.43 4.78
C PHE A 96 -5.58 14.74 5.69
N PHE A 97 -6.42 15.69 5.27
CA PHE A 97 -7.62 16.06 6.01
C PHE A 97 -8.69 14.95 5.91
N TYR A 98 -8.89 14.41 4.71
CA TYR A 98 -9.91 13.38 4.44
C TYR A 98 -9.38 11.95 4.48
N GLN A 99 -8.32 11.69 5.24
CA GLN A 99 -7.66 10.38 5.26
C GLN A 99 -8.60 9.26 5.71
N LYS A 100 -9.51 9.55 6.66
CA LYS A 100 -10.47 8.58 7.19
C LYS A 100 -11.53 8.24 6.16
N GLU A 101 -12.06 9.25 5.47
CA GLU A 101 -13.06 9.11 4.42
C GLU A 101 -12.48 8.40 3.19
N LEU A 102 -11.23 8.72 2.80
CA LEU A 102 -10.52 7.99 1.75
C LEU A 102 -10.30 6.53 2.15
N ALA A 103 -9.87 6.29 3.39
CA ALA A 103 -9.64 4.93 3.85
C ALA A 103 -10.93 4.11 3.84
N GLN A 104 -12.01 4.68 4.36
CA GLN A 104 -13.33 4.04 4.36
C GLN A 104 -13.81 3.75 2.94
N LEU A 105 -13.74 4.73 2.04
CA LEU A 105 -14.12 4.57 0.64
C LEU A 105 -13.32 3.45 -0.03
N ILE A 106 -11.99 3.43 0.13
CA ILE A 106 -11.15 2.37 -0.45
C ILE A 106 -11.50 0.99 0.11
N LYS A 107 -11.77 0.88 1.42
CA LYS A 107 -12.17 -0.39 2.05
C LYS A 107 -13.51 -0.89 1.51
N GLU A 108 -14.51 -0.01 1.39
CA GLU A 108 -15.81 -0.35 0.80
C GLU A 108 -15.70 -0.79 -0.66
N LEU A 109 -14.91 -0.07 -1.46
CA LEU A 109 -14.65 -0.44 -2.85
C LEU A 109 -13.91 -1.77 -2.96
N ALA A 110 -12.94 -2.03 -2.08
CA ALA A 110 -12.23 -3.30 -2.04
C ALA A 110 -13.20 -4.47 -1.79
N VAL A 111 -14.14 -4.33 -0.85
CA VAL A 111 -15.16 -5.36 -0.60
C VAL A 111 -16.11 -5.48 -1.79
N LYS A 112 -16.66 -4.36 -2.27
CA LYS A 112 -17.65 -4.35 -3.36
C LYS A 112 -17.12 -4.98 -4.65
N TYR A 113 -15.88 -4.66 -5.02
CA TYR A 113 -15.26 -5.11 -6.27
C TYR A 113 -14.34 -6.32 -6.10
N GLN A 114 -14.36 -6.99 -4.94
CA GLN A 114 -13.58 -8.20 -4.62
C GLN A 114 -12.06 -8.00 -4.85
N LYS A 115 -11.60 -6.88 -4.31
CA LYS A 115 -10.25 -6.37 -4.07
C LYS A 115 -9.33 -7.22 -3.20
N ASP A 116 -9.21 -8.54 -3.38
CA ASP A 116 -8.56 -9.43 -2.37
C ASP A 116 -7.15 -8.99 -1.91
N TYR A 117 -6.33 -8.44 -2.81
CA TYR A 117 -4.98 -7.96 -2.47
C TYR A 117 -4.98 -6.67 -1.64
N LEU A 118 -6.07 -5.90 -1.63
CA LEU A 118 -6.25 -4.76 -0.73
C LEU A 118 -6.83 -5.21 0.61
N PHE A 119 -7.77 -6.17 0.58
CA PHE A 119 -8.36 -6.73 1.79
C PHE A 119 -7.31 -7.35 2.71
N ASN A 120 -6.36 -8.11 2.15
CA ASN A 120 -5.28 -8.75 2.89
C ASN A 120 -4.04 -7.84 3.07
N SER A 121 -4.23 -6.54 3.33
CA SER A 121 -3.13 -5.59 3.48
C SER A 121 -3.12 -4.93 4.86
N LYS A 122 -1.93 -4.57 5.35
CA LYS A 122 -1.75 -3.87 6.64
C LYS A 122 -2.54 -2.57 6.72
N PHE A 123 -2.67 -1.85 5.59
CA PHE A 123 -3.52 -0.66 5.51
C PHE A 123 -4.99 -0.98 5.82
N PHE A 124 -5.49 -2.15 5.40
CA PHE A 124 -6.86 -2.54 5.67
C PHE A 124 -7.09 -2.80 7.17
N ASP A 125 -6.09 -3.39 7.84
CA ASP A 125 -6.15 -3.73 9.25
C ASP A 125 -5.91 -2.52 10.17
N GLU A 126 -4.90 -1.70 9.86
CA GLU A 126 -4.39 -0.68 10.77
C GLU A 126 -4.64 0.77 10.31
N GLY A 127 -4.92 1.00 9.02
CA GLY A 127 -4.94 2.35 8.46
C GLY A 127 -3.54 2.90 8.19
N PHE A 128 -3.39 4.22 8.23
CA PHE A 128 -2.12 4.96 8.16
C PHE A 128 -1.88 5.67 9.49
#